data_AF-A0A522QXI7-F1
#
_entry.id   AF-A0A522QXI7-F1
#
_cell.length_a   1.000
_cell.length_b   1.000
_cell.length_c   1.000
_cell.angle_alpha   90.00
_cell.angle_beta   90.00
_cell.angle_gamma   90.00
#
_symmetry.space_group_name_H-M   'P 1'
#
loop_
_entity.id
_entity.type
_entity.pdbx_description
1 polymer ?
#
loop_
_entity_poly.entity_id
_entity_poly.type
_entity_poly.pdbx_seq_one_letter_code
_entity_poly.pdbx_strand_id
1 'polypeptide(L)'
;MEQISKQDQKPDTLSVNLRIGYKTIFLGIIITLLINLGVYYISRITGHTLQLRDYIALFSAGVVTTALVYTALGLKINYNVNREKLMFDKEKFEYEKNQYIEIQNRKRREFAYQVSSNWFNNDFAECVQTARHFLKPLKGKLNSHQEIEDYENALDADLLVRKSILSVLNYFEYVSILIEDQVIDEDAIKDAFKTLFCDYYKTLKSVIEHHQRENHRYFKNYACVSKRWTIA
;
A
#
# COMPACT_ATOMS: atom_id res chain seq x y z
N MET A 1 -22.33 11.59 12.02
CA MET A 1 -21.66 12.64 11.22
C MET A 1 -20.67 13.32 12.12
N GLU A 2 -19.50 12.71 12.29
CA GLU A 2 -18.42 13.25 13.11
C GLU A 2 -17.50 14.06 12.20
N GLN A 3 -17.51 15.38 12.40
CA GLN A 3 -16.54 16.28 11.78
C GLN A 3 -15.17 15.98 12.40
N ILE A 4 -14.40 15.09 11.76
CA ILE A 4 -12.98 15.00 12.01
C ILE A 4 -12.38 16.31 11.50
N SER A 5 -12.19 17.23 12.44
CA SER A 5 -11.40 18.45 12.31
C SER A 5 -10.02 18.08 11.77
N LYS A 6 -9.85 18.18 10.43
CA LYS A 6 -8.54 18.30 9.81
C LYS A 6 -7.95 19.62 10.28
N GLN A 7 -7.19 19.57 11.37
CA GLN A 7 -6.17 20.58 11.60
C GLN A 7 -5.19 20.46 10.43
N ASP A 8 -5.29 21.40 9.49
CA ASP A 8 -4.25 21.69 8.51
C ASP A 8 -2.99 22.11 9.29
N GLN A 9 -2.21 21.12 9.73
CA GLN A 9 -0.82 21.32 10.11
C GLN A 9 -0.08 21.64 8.82
N LYS A 10 -0.04 22.93 8.51
CA LYS A 10 0.77 23.51 7.44
C LYS A 10 2.18 22.93 7.59
N PRO A 11 2.71 22.21 6.59
CA PRO A 11 4.01 21.57 6.73
C PRO A 11 5.03 22.66 6.99
N ASP A 12 5.71 22.57 8.14
CA ASP A 12 6.76 23.50 8.53
C ASP A 12 7.77 23.57 7.38
N THR A 13 7.77 24.71 6.69
CA THR A 13 8.73 24.99 5.65
C THR A 13 10.09 25.05 6.31
N LEU A 14 10.91 24.01 6.11
CA LEU A 14 12.28 23.94 6.61
C LEU A 14 13.09 25.04 5.92
N SER A 15 13.12 26.24 6.52
CA SER A 15 13.90 27.36 6.01
C SER A 15 15.36 27.13 6.34
N VAL A 16 16.08 26.51 5.42
CA VAL A 16 17.51 26.28 5.56
C VAL A 16 18.23 27.61 5.35
N ASN A 17 18.54 28.30 6.45
CA ASN A 17 19.42 29.45 6.42
C ASN A 17 20.87 28.99 6.29
N LEU A 18 21.37 28.89 5.06
CA LEU A 18 22.78 28.65 4.75
C LEU A 18 23.60 29.90 5.04
N ARG A 19 23.75 30.26 6.32
CA ARG A 19 24.64 31.34 6.75
C ARG A 19 25.97 30.74 7.15
N ILE A 20 26.77 30.31 6.16
CA ILE A 20 28.18 30.04 6.42
C ILE A 20 28.76 31.38 6.84
N GLY A 21 29.12 31.50 8.12
CA GLY A 21 29.53 32.78 8.67
C GLY A 21 30.81 33.25 7.97
N TYR A 22 30.81 34.48 7.47
CA TYR A 22 32.01 35.19 6.99
C TYR A 22 33.20 35.12 7.99
N LYS A 23 32.91 34.80 9.26
CA LYS A 23 33.87 34.48 10.32
C LYS A 23 34.90 33.42 9.91
N THR A 24 34.53 32.38 9.16
CA THR A 24 35.48 31.30 8.77
C THR A 24 36.51 31.79 7.75
N ILE A 25 36.07 32.61 6.78
CA ILE A 25 36.96 33.24 5.80
C ILE A 25 37.88 34.24 6.50
N PHE A 26 37.31 35.07 7.38
CA PHE A 26 38.06 36.06 8.15
C PHE A 26 39.14 35.42 9.03
N LEU A 27 38.81 34.32 9.72
CA LEU A 27 39.76 33.57 10.54
C LEU A 27 40.89 32.96 9.69
N GLY A 28 40.56 32.38 8.52
CA GLY A 28 41.58 31.80 7.63
C GLY A 28 42.55 32.85 7.06
N ILE A 29 42.07 34.06 6.77
CA ILE A 29 42.93 35.19 6.36
C ILE A 29 43.86 35.60 7.51
N ILE A 30 43.36 35.71 8.75
CA ILE A 30 44.17 36.02 9.93
C ILE A 30 45.26 34.95 10.14
N ILE A 31 44.89 33.67 10.07
CA ILE A 31 45.84 32.56 10.22
C ILE A 31 46.93 32.64 9.14
N THR A 32 46.55 32.91 7.89
CA THR A 32 47.51 33.07 6.78
C THR A 32 48.47 34.24 7.00
N LEU A 33 47.98 35.36 7.55
CA LEU A 33 48.82 36.51 7.91
C LEU A 33 49.80 36.17 9.05
N LEU A 34 49.33 35.49 10.09
CA LEU A 34 50.18 35.07 11.22
C LEU A 34 51.28 34.10 10.77
N ILE A 35 50.97 33.16 9.88
CA ILE A 35 51.97 32.24 9.30
C ILE A 35 53.02 33.01 8.50
N ASN A 36 52.60 33.95 7.65
CA ASN A 36 53.54 34.80 6.88
C ASN A 36 54.46 35.63 7.79
N LEU A 37 53.91 36.22 8.86
CA LEU A 37 54.69 36.97 9.86
C LEU A 37 55.69 36.06 10.60
N GLY A 38 55.28 34.84 10.95
CA GLY A 38 56.16 33.84 11.58
C GLY A 38 57.32 33.46 10.65
N VAL A 39 57.03 33.17 9.38
CA VAL A 39 58.06 32.85 8.37
C VAL A 39 59.03 34.02 8.17
N TYR A 40 58.52 35.26 8.11
CA TYR A 40 59.35 36.46 8.02
C TYR A 40 60.32 36.58 9.21
N TYR A 41 59.83 36.36 10.43
CA TYR A 41 60.65 36.43 11.64
C TYR A 41 61.74 35.34 11.66
N ILE A 42 61.40 34.11 11.26
CA ILE A 42 62.35 32.99 11.17
C ILE A 42 63.43 33.28 10.11
N SER A 43 63.04 33.77 8.92
CA SER A 43 63.96 34.16 7.85
C SER A 43 64.96 35.22 8.34
N ARG A 44 64.50 36.19 9.14
CA ARG A 44 65.35 37.22 9.74
C ARG A 44 66.36 36.68 10.75
N ILE A 45 65.98 35.70 11.57
CA ILE A 45 66.88 35.09 12.57
C ILE A 45 67.90 34.16 11.92
N THR A 46 67.47 33.37 10.93
CA THR A 46 68.32 32.34 10.29
C THR A 46 69.26 32.88 9.22
N GLY A 47 69.10 34.16 8.82
CA GLY A 47 69.91 34.78 7.78
C GLY A 47 69.58 34.32 6.36
N HIS A 48 68.53 33.50 6.18
CA HIS A 48 68.02 33.15 4.86
C HIS A 48 67.28 34.33 4.24
N THR A 49 67.69 34.77 3.05
CA THR A 49 67.06 35.88 2.33
C THR A 49 65.92 35.38 1.44
N LEU A 50 64.71 35.29 1.99
CA LEU A 50 63.51 35.10 1.18
C LEU A 50 63.19 36.38 0.39
N GLN A 51 62.83 36.25 -0.87
CA GLN A 51 62.43 37.39 -1.70
C GLN A 51 60.97 37.75 -1.45
N LEU A 52 60.59 39.00 -1.73
CA LEU A 52 59.19 39.46 -1.62
C LEU A 52 58.21 38.54 -2.38
N ARG A 53 58.66 38.00 -3.52
CA ARG A 53 57.91 37.04 -4.33
C ARG A 53 57.48 35.79 -3.54
N ASP A 54 58.34 35.29 -2.66
CA ASP A 54 58.08 34.07 -1.89
C ASP A 54 56.98 34.31 -0.85
N TYR A 55 56.97 35.50 -0.21
CA TYR A 55 55.92 35.90 0.72
C TYR A 55 54.57 36.09 0.02
N ILE A 56 54.55 36.71 -1.17
CA ILE A 56 53.33 36.85 -1.97
C ILE A 56 52.80 35.48 -2.38
N ALA A 57 53.69 34.57 -2.80
CA ALA A 57 53.32 33.20 -3.14
C ALA A 57 52.69 32.47 -1.94
N LEU A 58 53.33 32.55 -0.75
CA LEU A 58 52.82 31.91 0.47
C LEU A 58 51.46 32.49 0.91
N PHE A 59 51.31 33.81 0.88
CA PHE A 59 50.03 34.46 1.17
C PHE A 59 48.94 34.04 0.19
N SER A 60 49.21 34.06 -1.12
CA SER A 60 48.24 33.65 -2.15
C SER A 60 47.84 32.18 -2.00
N ALA A 61 48.78 31.29 -1.68
CA ALA A 61 48.51 29.88 -1.40
C ALA A 61 47.61 29.71 -0.18
N GLY A 62 47.82 30.48 0.89
CA GLY A 62 46.98 30.44 2.09
C GLY A 62 45.55 30.95 1.85
N VAL A 63 45.40 32.00 1.05
CA VAL A 63 44.08 32.50 0.62
C VAL A 63 43.33 31.46 -0.22
N VAL A 64 43.99 30.85 -1.20
CA VAL A 64 43.41 29.79 -2.04
C VAL A 64 43.01 28.57 -1.19
N THR A 65 43.87 28.15 -0.26
CA THR A 65 43.57 27.04 0.66
C THR A 65 42.35 27.34 1.52
N THR A 66 42.26 28.56 2.06
CA THR A 66 41.10 29.00 2.85
C THR A 66 39.82 29.00 2.02
N ALA A 67 39.87 29.48 0.76
CA ALA A 67 38.73 29.45 -0.15
C ALA A 67 38.27 28.03 -0.50
N LEU A 68 39.21 27.09 -0.68
CA LEU A 68 38.91 25.69 -0.91
C LEU A 68 38.26 25.04 0.32
N VAL A 69 38.78 25.28 1.53
CA VAL A 69 38.17 24.78 2.78
C VAL A 69 36.76 25.33 2.95
N TYR A 70 36.56 26.63 2.71
CA TYR A 70 35.24 27.25 2.76
C TYR A 70 34.26 26.61 1.77
N THR A 71 34.70 26.40 0.53
CA THR A 71 33.89 25.76 -0.52
C THR A 71 33.55 24.32 -0.14
N ALA A 72 34.52 23.56 0.38
CA ALA A 72 34.29 22.18 0.84
C ALA A 72 33.30 22.11 2.01
N LEU A 73 33.40 23.04 2.97
CA LEU A 73 32.43 23.15 4.06
C LEU A 73 31.03 23.51 3.54
N GLY A 74 30.93 24.44 2.60
CA GLY A 74 29.65 24.80 1.98
C GLY A 74 29.01 23.65 1.23
N LEU A 75 29.81 22.90 0.45
CA LEU A 75 29.34 21.68 -0.22
C LEU A 75 28.86 20.64 0.79
N LYS A 76 29.58 20.42 1.89
CA LYS A 76 29.18 19.46 2.94
C LYS A 76 27.87 19.86 3.60
N ILE A 77 27.68 21.14 3.92
CA ILE A 77 26.43 21.63 4.53
C ILE A 77 25.28 21.48 3.53
N ASN A 78 25.46 21.91 2.28
CA ASN A 78 24.45 21.75 1.22
C ASN A 78 24.07 20.28 1.00
N TYR A 79 25.06 19.39 1.02
CA TYR A 79 24.83 17.95 0.91
C TYR A 79 23.98 17.42 2.06
N ASN A 80 24.31 17.78 3.30
CA ASN A 80 23.55 17.36 4.48
C ASN A 80 22.12 17.87 4.45
N VAL A 81 21.92 19.14 4.10
CA VAL A 81 20.59 19.76 3.96
C VAL A 81 19.77 19.05 2.89
N ASN A 82 20.35 18.79 1.71
CA ASN A 82 19.65 18.11 0.64
C ASN A 82 19.28 16.67 1.03
N ARG A 83 20.17 16.00 1.78
CA ARG A 83 19.90 14.68 2.34
C ARG A 83 18.75 14.70 3.34
N GLU A 84 18.72 15.66 4.27
CA GLU A 84 17.61 15.81 5.23
C GLU A 84 16.29 16.11 4.53
N LYS A 85 16.30 17.01 3.54
CA LYS A 85 15.12 17.31 2.72
C LYS A 85 14.61 16.06 1.99
N LEU A 86 15.51 15.26 1.41
CA LEU A 86 15.14 14.03 0.72
C LEU A 86 14.57 12.97 1.68
N MET A 87 15.08 12.89 2.92
CA MET A 87 14.51 12.02 3.95
C MET A 87 13.10 12.46 4.34
N PHE A 88 12.90 13.77 4.58
CA PHE A 88 11.59 14.32 4.90
C PHE A 88 10.57 14.09 3.77
N ASP A 89 10.96 14.34 2.51
CA ASP A 89 10.10 14.10 1.36
C ASP A 89 9.72 12.61 1.23
N LYS A 90 10.66 11.70 1.52
CA LYS A 90 10.40 10.26 1.54
C LYS A 90 9.43 9.86 2.66
N GLU A 91 9.61 10.37 3.86
CA GLU A 91 8.72 10.10 5.00
C GLU A 91 7.31 10.62 4.73
N LYS A 92 7.20 11.82 4.15
CA LYS A 92 5.91 12.39 3.74
C LYS A 92 5.22 11.52 2.69
N PHE A 93 5.95 11.05 1.68
CA PHE A 93 5.40 10.17 0.65
C PHE A 93 4.93 8.83 1.23
N GLU A 94 5.72 8.20 2.11
CA GLU A 94 5.33 6.96 2.80
C GLU A 94 4.07 7.16 3.64
N TYR A 95 3.96 8.29 4.36
CA TYR A 95 2.78 8.65 5.13
C TYR A 95 1.52 8.80 4.25
N GLU A 96 1.61 9.58 3.17
CA GLU A 96 0.49 9.78 2.23
C GLU A 96 0.05 8.46 1.57
N LYS A 97 1.01 7.61 1.21
CA LYS A 97 0.75 6.27 0.67
C LYS A 97 0.02 5.39 1.70
N ASN A 98 0.45 5.39 2.96
CA ASN A 98 -0.18 4.59 4.00
C ASN A 98 -1.61 5.06 4.29
N GLN A 99 -1.85 6.37 4.33
CA GLN A 99 -3.20 6.92 4.45
C GLN A 99 -4.10 6.51 3.28
N TYR A 100 -3.58 6.55 2.05
CA TYR A 100 -4.34 6.12 0.88
C TYR A 100 -4.74 4.63 0.96
N ILE A 101 -3.81 3.76 1.38
CA ILE A 101 -4.08 2.33 1.58
C ILE A 101 -5.15 2.12 2.65
N GLU A 102 -5.07 2.85 3.77
CA GLU A 102 -6.06 2.76 4.84
C GLU A 102 -7.46 3.16 4.38
N ILE A 103 -7.58 4.27 3.64
CA ILE A 103 -8.85 4.73 3.06
C ILE A 103 -9.41 3.69 2.08
N GLN A 104 -8.57 3.10 1.24
CA GLN A 104 -9.00 2.06 0.30
C GLN A 104 -9.48 0.80 1.04
N ASN A 105 -8.74 0.34 2.05
CA ASN A 105 -9.14 -0.82 2.87
C ASN A 105 -10.47 -0.58 3.59
N ARG A 106 -10.67 0.63 4.13
CA ARG A 106 -11.95 1.02 4.74
C ARG A 106 -13.09 0.96 3.74
N LYS A 107 -12.92 1.52 2.54
CA LYS A 107 -13.94 1.46 1.48
C LYS A 107 -14.26 0.03 1.05
N ARG A 108 -13.24 -0.82 0.89
CA ARG A 108 -13.41 -2.24 0.56
C ARG A 108 -14.22 -2.97 1.63
N ARG A 109 -13.99 -2.66 2.90
CA ARG A 109 -14.75 -3.23 4.02
C ARG A 109 -16.18 -2.71 4.10
N GLU A 110 -16.39 -1.41 3.93
CA GLU A 110 -17.73 -0.81 3.84
C GLU A 110 -18.53 -1.45 2.70
N PHE A 111 -17.90 -1.65 1.54
CA PHE A 111 -18.54 -2.30 0.40
C PHE A 111 -18.79 -3.79 0.65
N ALA A 112 -17.89 -4.50 1.33
CA ALA A 112 -18.11 -5.87 1.76
C ALA A 112 -19.36 -6.01 2.64
N TYR A 113 -19.56 -5.10 3.60
CA TYR A 113 -20.77 -5.07 4.44
C TYR A 113 -22.03 -4.74 3.64
N GLN A 114 -21.95 -3.82 2.68
CA GLN A 114 -23.08 -3.50 1.82
C GLN A 114 -23.52 -4.72 0.99
N VAL A 115 -22.56 -5.38 0.32
CA VAL A 115 -22.83 -6.59 -0.46
C VAL A 115 -23.44 -7.67 0.45
N SER A 116 -22.82 -7.89 1.60
CA SER A 116 -23.29 -8.80 2.66
C SER A 116 -24.73 -8.53 3.10
N SER A 117 -25.09 -7.26 3.29
CA SER A 117 -26.43 -6.87 3.73
C SER A 117 -27.52 -7.21 2.71
N ASN A 118 -27.18 -7.24 1.41
CA ASN A 118 -28.13 -7.60 0.36
C ASN A 118 -28.67 -9.02 0.51
N TRP A 119 -27.92 -9.92 1.15
CA TRP A 119 -28.38 -11.26 1.48
C TRP A 119 -29.64 -11.26 2.36
N PHE A 120 -29.77 -10.24 3.21
CA PHE A 120 -30.87 -10.11 4.17
C PHE A 120 -31.98 -9.16 3.70
N ASN A 121 -31.88 -8.63 2.48
CA ASN A 121 -32.98 -7.85 1.90
C ASN A 121 -34.20 -8.74 1.71
N ASN A 122 -35.39 -8.21 2.02
CA ASN A 122 -36.65 -8.98 2.02
C ASN A 122 -36.85 -9.81 0.75
N ASP A 123 -36.66 -9.22 -0.43
CA ASP A 123 -36.84 -9.90 -1.72
C ASP A 123 -35.87 -11.07 -1.92
N PHE A 124 -34.63 -10.94 -1.43
CA PHE A 124 -33.63 -11.99 -1.57
C PHE A 124 -33.74 -13.06 -0.48
N ALA A 125 -34.19 -12.68 0.72
CA ALA A 125 -34.40 -13.57 1.84
C ALA A 125 -35.43 -14.68 1.51
N GLU A 126 -36.49 -14.36 0.77
CA GLU A 126 -37.48 -15.33 0.29
C GLU A 126 -36.86 -16.36 -0.68
N CYS A 127 -36.03 -15.90 -1.63
CA CYS A 127 -35.27 -16.76 -2.54
C CYS A 127 -34.33 -17.69 -1.75
N VAL A 128 -33.62 -17.16 -0.76
CA VAL A 128 -32.72 -17.94 0.11
C VAL A 128 -33.50 -19.00 0.89
N GLN A 129 -34.67 -18.65 1.43
CA GLN A 129 -35.50 -19.59 2.18
C GLN A 129 -36.02 -20.73 1.28
N THR A 130 -36.50 -20.39 0.09
CA THR A 130 -36.98 -21.35 -0.91
C THR A 130 -35.86 -22.30 -1.33
N ALA A 131 -34.69 -21.76 -1.71
CA ALA A 131 -33.52 -22.54 -2.07
C ALA A 131 -33.07 -23.45 -0.93
N ARG A 132 -33.02 -22.92 0.31
CA ARG A 132 -32.63 -23.70 1.49
C ARG A 132 -33.59 -24.85 1.77
N HIS A 133 -34.90 -24.63 1.64
CA HIS A 133 -35.90 -25.68 1.86
C HIS A 133 -35.74 -26.82 0.86
N PHE A 134 -35.55 -26.48 -0.42
CA PHE A 134 -35.34 -27.43 -1.49
C PHE A 134 -34.01 -28.20 -1.37
N LEU A 135 -32.91 -27.52 -1.02
CA LEU A 135 -31.58 -28.14 -0.95
C LEU A 135 -31.35 -28.95 0.33
N LYS A 136 -32.06 -28.67 1.41
CA LYS A 136 -31.93 -29.37 2.70
C LYS A 136 -31.99 -30.91 2.59
N PRO A 137 -32.97 -31.52 1.91
CA PRO A 137 -33.04 -32.98 1.77
C PRO A 137 -31.94 -33.58 0.88
N LEU A 138 -31.29 -32.77 0.04
CA LEU A 138 -30.28 -33.19 -0.94
C LEU A 138 -28.84 -33.11 -0.41
N LYS A 139 -28.64 -32.59 0.79
CA LYS A 139 -27.31 -32.44 1.41
C LYS A 139 -26.58 -33.79 1.47
N GLY A 140 -25.48 -33.91 0.73
CA GLY A 140 -24.64 -35.11 0.66
C GLY A 140 -25.17 -36.24 -0.23
N LYS A 141 -26.27 -36.02 -0.96
CA LYS A 141 -26.93 -37.02 -1.81
C LYS A 141 -26.75 -36.80 -3.32
N LEU A 142 -26.01 -35.77 -3.74
CA LEU A 142 -25.79 -35.49 -5.16
C LEU A 142 -24.39 -36.00 -5.54
N ASN A 143 -24.20 -37.32 -5.63
CA ASN A 143 -22.87 -37.91 -5.87
C ASN A 143 -22.81 -38.71 -7.18
N SER A 144 -23.95 -39.13 -7.72
CA SER A 144 -24.07 -39.90 -8.96
C SER A 144 -24.74 -39.11 -10.07
N HIS A 145 -24.56 -39.55 -11.33
CA HIS A 145 -25.17 -38.89 -12.49
C HIS A 145 -26.70 -38.93 -12.43
N GLN A 146 -27.29 -40.05 -12.01
CA GLN A 146 -28.74 -40.19 -11.86
C GLN A 146 -29.30 -39.19 -10.83
N GLU A 147 -28.64 -39.02 -9.68
CA GLU A 147 -29.07 -38.06 -8.65
C GLU A 147 -29.01 -36.61 -9.15
N ILE A 148 -28.06 -36.30 -10.05
CA ILE A 148 -27.96 -34.98 -10.68
C ILE A 148 -29.11 -34.78 -11.66
N GLU A 149 -29.42 -35.77 -12.51
CA GLU A 149 -30.58 -35.71 -13.42
C GLU A 149 -31.90 -35.60 -12.65
N ASP A 150 -32.07 -36.36 -11.57
CA ASP A 150 -33.26 -36.29 -10.71
C ASP A 150 -33.41 -34.90 -10.07
N TYR A 151 -32.28 -34.29 -9.66
CA TYR A 151 -32.24 -32.91 -9.19
C TYR A 151 -32.65 -31.92 -10.28
N GLU A 152 -32.13 -32.05 -11.50
CA GLU A 152 -32.44 -31.16 -12.62
C GLU A 152 -33.92 -31.28 -13.02
N ASN A 153 -34.46 -32.49 -13.08
CA ASN A 153 -35.87 -32.74 -13.35
C ASN A 153 -36.77 -32.13 -12.25
N ALA A 154 -36.38 -32.27 -10.98
CA ALA A 154 -37.10 -31.65 -9.86
C ALA A 154 -37.01 -30.11 -9.90
N LEU A 155 -35.89 -29.57 -10.38
CA LEU A 155 -35.68 -28.13 -10.54
C LEU A 155 -36.54 -27.57 -11.68
N ASP A 156 -36.67 -28.30 -12.79
CA ASP A 156 -37.48 -27.90 -13.94
C ASP A 156 -38.98 -28.04 -13.71
N ALA A 157 -39.39 -28.88 -12.75
CA ALA A 157 -40.79 -29.00 -12.34
C ALA A 157 -41.32 -27.73 -11.61
N ASP A 158 -40.44 -26.96 -10.95
CA ASP A 158 -40.83 -25.75 -10.22
C ASP A 158 -39.95 -24.54 -10.60
N LEU A 159 -40.53 -23.66 -11.41
CA LEU A 159 -39.86 -22.44 -11.89
C LEU A 159 -39.43 -21.50 -10.75
N LEU A 160 -40.18 -21.44 -9.65
CA LEU A 160 -39.85 -20.57 -8.51
C LEU A 160 -38.63 -21.09 -7.77
N VAL A 161 -38.55 -22.40 -7.57
CA VAL A 161 -37.37 -23.07 -6.99
C VAL A 161 -36.15 -22.85 -7.87
N ARG A 162 -36.29 -23.07 -9.19
CA ARG A 162 -35.21 -22.83 -10.16
C ARG A 162 -34.66 -21.41 -10.08
N LYS A 163 -35.54 -20.41 -10.12
CA LYS A 163 -35.15 -18.99 -9.99
C LYS A 163 -34.47 -18.71 -8.66
N SER A 164 -34.97 -19.29 -7.57
CA SER A 164 -34.42 -19.09 -6.22
C SER A 164 -32.99 -19.63 -6.10
N ILE A 165 -32.74 -20.85 -6.56
CA ILE A 165 -31.40 -21.46 -6.51
C ILE A 165 -30.42 -20.71 -7.41
N LEU A 166 -30.83 -20.37 -8.64
CA LEU A 166 -30.00 -19.59 -9.55
C LEU A 166 -29.67 -18.21 -8.97
N SER A 167 -30.62 -17.55 -8.31
CA SER A 167 -30.37 -16.25 -7.66
C SER A 167 -29.32 -16.36 -6.55
N VAL A 168 -29.37 -17.42 -5.75
CA VAL A 168 -28.37 -17.69 -4.71
C VAL A 168 -26.99 -17.97 -5.30
N LEU A 169 -26.90 -18.82 -6.32
CA LEU A 169 -25.63 -19.14 -6.98
C LEU A 169 -25.03 -17.93 -7.69
N ASN A 170 -25.85 -17.14 -8.38
CA ASN A 170 -25.43 -15.90 -9.03
C ASN A 170 -24.91 -14.88 -8.01
N TYR A 171 -25.56 -14.77 -6.84
CA TYR A 171 -25.07 -13.93 -5.76
C TYR A 171 -23.68 -14.37 -5.27
N PHE A 172 -23.48 -15.67 -5.03
CA PHE A 172 -22.16 -16.14 -4.59
C PHE A 172 -21.08 -16.01 -5.67
N GLU A 173 -21.41 -16.21 -6.93
CA GLU A 173 -20.48 -15.95 -8.03
C GLU A 173 -20.12 -14.47 -8.11
N TYR A 174 -21.11 -13.57 -7.98
CA TYR A 174 -20.88 -12.13 -7.91
C TYR A 174 -19.94 -11.74 -6.76
N VAL A 175 -20.21 -12.24 -5.55
CA VAL A 175 -19.33 -12.03 -4.38
C VAL A 175 -17.93 -12.56 -4.66
N SER A 176 -17.83 -13.71 -5.32
CA SER A 176 -16.53 -14.32 -5.64
C SER A 176 -15.72 -13.51 -6.64
N ILE A 177 -16.38 -12.95 -7.66
CA ILE A 177 -15.74 -12.03 -8.61
C ILE A 177 -15.18 -10.81 -7.87
N LEU A 178 -15.97 -10.21 -6.98
CA LEU A 178 -15.51 -9.06 -6.18
C LEU A 178 -14.32 -9.39 -5.27
N ILE A 179 -14.25 -10.62 -4.75
CA ILE A 179 -13.12 -11.10 -3.94
C ILE A 179 -11.87 -11.25 -4.81
N GLU A 180 -11.98 -11.96 -5.95
CA GLU A 180 -10.85 -12.22 -6.85
C GLU A 180 -10.28 -10.92 -7.44
N ASP A 181 -11.15 -9.97 -7.78
CA ASP A 181 -10.76 -8.64 -8.28
C ASP A 181 -10.27 -7.69 -7.17
N GLN A 182 -10.19 -8.16 -5.92
CA GLN A 182 -9.78 -7.38 -4.75
C GLN A 182 -10.62 -6.10 -4.53
N VAL A 183 -11.87 -6.10 -4.96
CA VAL A 183 -12.80 -4.98 -4.83
C VAL A 183 -13.42 -4.92 -3.42
N ILE A 184 -13.57 -6.07 -2.77
CA ILE A 184 -14.05 -6.17 -1.38
C ILE A 184 -13.01 -6.79 -0.45
N ASP A 185 -13.18 -6.59 0.85
CA ASP A 185 -12.38 -7.19 1.92
C ASP A 185 -12.82 -8.66 2.10
N GLU A 186 -11.97 -9.62 1.67
CA GLU A 186 -12.27 -11.06 1.72
C GLU A 186 -12.51 -11.54 3.17
N ASP A 187 -11.76 -10.99 4.14
CA ASP A 187 -11.87 -11.42 5.53
C ASP A 187 -13.19 -10.95 6.14
N ALA A 188 -13.62 -9.73 5.81
CA ALA A 188 -14.94 -9.23 6.22
C ALA A 188 -16.08 -10.10 5.68
N ILE A 189 -15.99 -10.59 4.42
CA ILE A 189 -16.99 -11.52 3.87
C ILE A 189 -16.90 -12.89 4.55
N LYS A 190 -15.70 -13.42 4.81
CA LYS A 190 -15.53 -14.72 5.50
C LYS A 190 -16.19 -14.69 6.87
N ASP A 191 -15.97 -13.64 7.64
CA ASP A 191 -16.55 -13.50 8.99
C ASP A 191 -18.08 -13.56 8.96
N ALA A 192 -18.70 -12.98 7.92
CA ALA A 192 -20.15 -12.96 7.78
C ALA A 192 -20.75 -14.21 7.11
N PHE A 193 -20.07 -14.78 6.10
CA PHE A 193 -20.66 -15.75 5.17
C PHE A 193 -19.95 -17.08 5.04
N LYS A 194 -18.74 -17.29 5.59
CA LYS A 194 -17.91 -18.49 5.32
C LYS A 194 -18.71 -19.80 5.42
N THR A 195 -19.44 -20.00 6.52
CA THR A 195 -20.22 -21.23 6.74
C THR A 195 -21.29 -21.42 5.69
N LEU A 196 -22.08 -20.37 5.41
CA LEU A 196 -23.21 -20.43 4.50
C LEU A 196 -22.72 -20.64 3.05
N PHE A 197 -21.70 -19.87 2.66
CA PHE A 197 -21.02 -19.96 1.37
C PHE A 197 -20.49 -21.38 1.11
N CYS A 198 -19.76 -21.95 2.06
CA CYS A 198 -19.22 -23.31 1.93
C CYS A 198 -20.31 -24.39 1.97
N ASP A 199 -21.38 -24.22 2.74
CA ASP A 199 -22.46 -25.21 2.84
C ASP A 199 -23.25 -25.36 1.53
N TYR A 200 -23.53 -24.24 0.84
CA TYR A 200 -24.14 -24.29 -0.48
C TYR A 200 -23.21 -24.96 -1.49
N TYR A 201 -21.92 -24.60 -1.48
CA TYR A 201 -20.96 -25.21 -2.38
C TYR A 201 -20.83 -26.71 -2.15
N LYS A 202 -20.71 -27.17 -0.89
CA LYS A 202 -20.64 -28.60 -0.55
C LYS A 202 -21.87 -29.38 -1.04
N THR A 203 -23.06 -28.78 -0.95
CA THR A 203 -24.30 -29.41 -1.38
C THR A 203 -24.38 -29.52 -2.89
N LEU A 204 -24.00 -28.47 -3.62
CA LEU A 204 -24.13 -28.36 -5.07
C LEU A 204 -22.84 -28.69 -5.83
N LYS A 205 -21.79 -29.15 -5.14
CA LYS A 205 -20.46 -29.36 -5.71
C LYS A 205 -20.51 -30.21 -6.97
N SER A 206 -21.14 -31.38 -6.89
CA SER A 206 -21.18 -32.32 -8.02
C SER A 206 -21.97 -31.79 -9.20
N VAL A 207 -23.03 -31.00 -8.96
CA VAL A 207 -23.82 -30.34 -10.01
C VAL A 207 -22.99 -29.27 -10.71
N ILE A 208 -22.31 -28.41 -9.92
CA ILE A 208 -21.42 -27.37 -10.46
C ILE A 208 -20.29 -28.01 -11.28
N GLU A 209 -19.65 -29.05 -10.75
CA GLU A 209 -18.55 -29.76 -11.42
C GLU A 209 -19.03 -30.53 -12.66
N HIS A 210 -20.28 -31.01 -12.67
CA HIS A 210 -20.90 -31.63 -13.85
C HIS A 210 -21.07 -30.61 -14.99
N HIS A 211 -21.73 -29.48 -14.73
CA HIS A 211 -21.89 -28.41 -15.73
C HIS A 211 -20.56 -27.79 -16.16
N GLN A 212 -19.55 -27.77 -15.30
CA GLN A 212 -18.21 -27.28 -15.66
C GLN A 212 -17.50 -28.13 -16.72
N ARG A 213 -17.90 -29.40 -16.91
CA ARG A 213 -17.37 -30.25 -17.99
C ARG A 213 -17.83 -29.76 -19.37
N GLU A 214 -19.03 -29.22 -19.45
CA GLU A 214 -19.60 -28.65 -20.68
C GLU A 214 -19.23 -27.17 -20.83
N ASN A 215 -19.32 -26.42 -19.73
CA ASN A 215 -19.00 -25.00 -19.67
C ASN A 215 -18.06 -24.69 -18.50
N HIS A 216 -16.77 -24.66 -18.78
CA HIS A 216 -15.69 -24.38 -17.80
C HIS A 216 -15.85 -23.06 -17.01
N ARG A 217 -16.72 -22.13 -17.44
CA ARG A 217 -16.96 -20.86 -16.73
C ARG A 217 -18.11 -20.93 -15.74
N TYR A 218 -18.89 -21.99 -15.74
CA TYR A 218 -20.06 -22.13 -14.88
C TYR A 218 -19.68 -22.06 -13.40
N PHE A 219 -20.05 -20.96 -12.74
CA PHE A 219 -19.72 -20.66 -11.34
C PHE A 219 -18.25 -20.92 -10.96
N LYS A 220 -17.33 -20.55 -11.85
CA LYS A 220 -15.89 -20.80 -11.69
C LYS A 220 -15.32 -20.07 -10.48
N ASN A 221 -15.66 -18.79 -10.30
CA ASN A 221 -15.09 -17.99 -9.22
C ASN A 221 -15.63 -18.49 -7.87
N TYR A 222 -16.92 -18.79 -7.80
CA TYR A 222 -17.54 -19.38 -6.63
C TYR A 222 -16.90 -20.71 -6.22
N ALA A 223 -16.67 -21.60 -7.19
CA ALA A 223 -15.99 -22.86 -6.91
C ALA A 223 -14.54 -22.64 -6.41
N CYS A 224 -13.81 -21.68 -7.01
CA CYS A 224 -12.44 -21.34 -6.60
C CYS A 224 -12.38 -20.84 -5.15
N VAL A 225 -13.19 -19.82 -4.83
CA VAL A 225 -13.25 -19.20 -3.50
C VAL A 225 -13.70 -20.23 -2.46
N SER A 226 -14.74 -21.02 -2.76
CA SER A 226 -15.24 -22.05 -1.84
C SER A 226 -14.20 -23.13 -1.53
N LYS A 227 -13.45 -23.59 -2.54
CA LYS A 227 -12.34 -24.55 -2.35
C LYS A 227 -11.25 -23.93 -1.47
N ARG A 228 -10.87 -22.67 -1.73
CA ARG A 228 -9.88 -21.93 -0.92
C ARG A 228 -10.32 -21.83 0.55
N TRP A 229 -11.59 -21.56 0.81
CA TRP A 229 -12.13 -21.41 2.17
C TRP A 229 -12.42 -22.70 2.91
N THR A 230 -12.49 -23.84 2.20
CA THR A 230 -12.71 -25.15 2.82
C THR A 230 -11.41 -25.78 3.31
N ILE A 231 -10.27 -25.42 2.69
CA ILE A 231 -8.94 -25.92 3.05
C ILE A 231 -8.30 -25.11 4.20
N ALA A 232 -8.69 -23.83 4.34
CA ALA A 232 -8.20 -22.90 5.35
C ALA A 232 -9.14 -22.80 6.56
#